data_AF-A0A1H6T9L1-F1
#
_entry.id   AF-A0A1H6T9L1-F1
#
_cell.length_a   1.000
_cell.length_b   1.000
_cell.length_c   1.000
_cell.angle_alpha   90.00
_cell.angle_beta   90.00
_cell.angle_gamma   90.00
#
_symmetry.space_group_name_H-M   'P 1'
#
loop_
_entity.id
_entity.type
_entity.pdbx_description
1 polymer ?
#
loop_
_entity_poly.entity_id
_entity_poly.type
_entity_poly.pdbx_seq_one_letter_code
_entity_poly.pdbx_strand_id
1 'polypeptide(L)'
;MKKEDLPQEPGALSRLTRELCYVKNEDGKYETALSKGWDIKKEALDSAWVEVNDRVEEARKAVANGEKSPVYYFMELNLMDLAVLSGYTGFFVFFIKRHLKPSVFSSLSDKKLEKYAKAFDITVDELKNFKG
;
A
#
# COMPACT_ATOMS: atom_id res chain seq x y z
N MET A 1 29.93 -1.80 18.22
CA MET A 1 30.35 -1.09 19.44
C MET A 1 30.40 -2.10 20.57
N LYS A 2 31.40 -2.05 21.44
CA LYS A 2 31.48 -2.91 22.63
C LYS A 2 30.54 -2.35 23.71
N LYS A 3 30.05 -3.23 24.59
CA LYS A 3 29.01 -2.95 25.60
C LYS A 3 29.38 -1.83 26.59
N GLU A 4 30.67 -1.55 26.72
CA GLU A 4 31.25 -0.63 27.71
C GLU A 4 31.22 0.84 27.28
N ASP A 5 30.99 1.14 25.98
CA ASP A 5 30.96 2.51 25.44
C ASP A 5 29.56 3.16 25.44
N LEU A 6 28.58 2.52 26.07
CA LEU A 6 27.24 3.07 26.20
C LEU A 6 27.23 4.18 27.27
N PRO A 7 26.88 5.43 26.91
CA PRO A 7 26.76 6.51 27.89
C PRO A 7 25.71 6.12 28.95
N GLN A 8 26.15 6.05 30.21
CA GLN A 8 25.34 5.66 31.38
C GLN A 8 24.57 6.84 31.99
N GLU A 9 24.32 7.89 31.21
CA GLU A 9 23.57 9.06 31.64
C GLU A 9 22.09 8.90 31.22
N PRO A 10 21.12 9.09 32.13
CA PRO A 10 19.71 8.94 31.79
C PRO A 10 19.26 10.08 30.86
N GLY A 11 19.02 9.75 29.60
CA GLY A 11 18.43 10.67 28.63
C GLY A 11 17.07 11.23 29.11
N ALA A 12 16.71 12.41 28.60
CA ALA A 12 15.53 13.19 28.99
C ALA A 12 14.18 12.45 28.92
N LEU A 13 14.14 11.26 28.31
CA LEU A 13 12.95 10.44 28.11
C LEU A 13 12.89 9.18 28.98
N SER A 14 13.88 8.97 29.87
CA SER A 14 13.98 7.78 30.74
C SER A 14 12.76 7.54 31.65
N ARG A 15 11.97 8.59 31.91
CA ARG A 15 10.77 8.52 32.75
C ARG A 15 9.50 8.14 31.99
N LEU A 16 9.50 8.25 30.65
CA LEU A 16 8.35 7.91 29.81
C LEU A 16 8.55 6.58 29.09
N THR A 17 9.75 6.30 28.55
CA THR A 17 9.94 5.12 27.69
C THR A 17 11.38 4.58 27.61
N ARG A 18 11.58 3.30 27.24
CA ARG A 18 12.89 2.65 27.05
C ARG A 18 13.19 2.46 25.55
N GLU A 19 14.44 2.67 25.14
CA GLU A 19 14.96 2.68 23.76
C GLU A 19 15.55 1.32 23.32
N LEU A 20 15.45 0.99 22.02
CA LEU A 20 15.85 -0.29 21.41
C LEU A 20 17.28 -0.07 20.90
N CYS A 21 18.26 -0.51 21.69
CA CYS A 21 19.63 -0.59 21.22
C CYS A 21 19.92 -2.00 20.73
N TYR A 22 20.30 -2.14 19.45
CA TYR A 22 20.87 -3.37 18.94
C TYR A 22 22.28 -3.52 19.49
N VAL A 23 22.45 -4.37 20.49
CA VAL A 23 23.76 -4.68 21.06
C VAL A 23 24.16 -6.08 20.64
N LYS A 24 25.40 -6.23 20.20
CA LYS A 24 25.99 -7.53 19.85
C LYS A 24 26.47 -8.18 21.15
N ASN A 25 25.90 -9.31 21.54
CA ASN A 25 26.38 -10.09 22.69
C ASN A 25 27.68 -10.84 22.34
N GLU A 26 28.39 -11.35 23.35
CA GLU A 26 29.72 -11.97 23.20
C GLU A 26 29.72 -13.23 22.29
N ASP A 27 28.57 -13.84 22.03
CA ASP A 27 28.37 -14.97 21.08
C ASP A 27 28.00 -14.53 19.65
N GLY A 28 28.01 -13.23 19.34
CA GLY A 28 27.84 -12.73 17.97
C GLY A 28 26.42 -12.77 17.39
N LYS A 29 25.39 -13.10 18.19
CA LYS A 29 23.98 -13.01 17.79
C LYS A 29 23.35 -11.65 18.11
N TYR A 30 22.45 -11.21 17.23
CA TYR A 30 21.65 -9.99 17.39
C TYR A 30 20.38 -10.31 18.17
N GLU A 31 20.14 -9.60 19.28
CA GLU A 31 18.87 -9.65 20.01
C GLU A 31 18.14 -8.32 19.90
N THR A 32 16.82 -8.38 19.72
CA THR A 32 15.91 -7.21 19.65
C THR A 32 15.23 -6.99 20.99
N ALA A 33 15.56 -5.91 21.70
CA ALA A 33 14.96 -5.57 23.00
C ALA A 33 13.98 -4.38 22.89
N LEU A 34 12.68 -4.66 22.69
CA LEU A 34 11.57 -3.73 22.39
C LEU A 34 11.61 -2.33 23.03
N SER A 35 11.36 -1.30 22.18
CA SER A 35 11.36 0.11 22.57
C SER A 35 10.07 0.82 22.24
N LYS A 36 9.66 1.64 23.18
CA LYS A 36 8.41 2.38 23.23
C LYS A 36 8.39 3.66 22.37
N GLY A 37 9.30 3.81 21.41
CA GLY A 37 9.26 4.88 20.39
C GLY A 37 8.32 4.58 19.20
N TRP A 38 7.52 3.51 19.28
CA TRP A 38 6.69 3.02 18.19
C TRP A 38 5.27 3.62 18.18
N ASP A 39 4.73 4.08 19.30
CA ASP A 39 3.31 4.48 19.38
C ASP A 39 2.99 5.73 18.55
N ILE A 40 3.86 6.74 18.51
CA ILE A 40 3.66 7.93 17.65
C ILE A 40 3.80 7.58 16.17
N LYS A 41 4.73 6.67 15.83
CA LYS A 41 4.87 6.17 14.46
C LYS A 41 3.69 5.28 14.06
N LYS A 42 3.13 4.55 15.01
CA LYS A 42 1.96 3.68 14.83
C LYS A 42 0.72 4.52 14.60
N GLU A 43 0.50 5.58 15.36
CA GLU A 43 -0.66 6.46 15.21
C GLU A 43 -0.63 7.24 13.89
N ALA A 44 0.56 7.72 13.47
CA ALA A 44 0.73 8.33 12.15
C ALA A 44 0.55 7.32 11.00
N LEU A 45 1.00 6.08 11.18
CA LEU A 45 0.82 5.00 10.21
C LEU A 45 -0.64 4.56 10.13
N ASP A 46 -1.32 4.40 11.27
CA ASP A 46 -2.74 4.07 11.36
C ASP A 46 -3.60 5.17 10.72
N SER A 47 -3.27 6.45 10.94
CA SER A 47 -3.94 7.59 10.29
C SER A 47 -3.74 7.58 8.76
N ALA A 48 -2.55 7.24 8.29
CA ALA A 48 -2.27 7.16 6.85
C ALA A 48 -3.08 6.03 6.16
N TRP A 49 -3.35 4.94 6.87
CA TRP A 49 -4.19 3.86 6.35
C TRP A 49 -5.68 4.22 6.31
N VAL A 50 -6.16 5.12 7.17
CA VAL A 50 -7.55 5.59 7.13
C VAL A 50 -7.84 6.29 5.79
N GLU A 51 -6.99 7.25 5.39
CA GLU A 51 -7.17 7.98 4.13
C GLU A 51 -7.13 7.04 2.91
N VAL A 52 -6.23 6.07 2.93
CA VAL A 52 -6.13 5.04 1.89
C VAL A 52 -7.41 4.19 1.83
N ASN A 53 -7.90 3.72 2.97
CA ASN A 53 -9.11 2.91 3.04
C ASN A 53 -10.34 3.69 2.56
N ASP A 54 -10.44 4.97 2.93
CA ASP A 54 -11.53 5.84 2.47
C ASP A 54 -11.52 5.98 0.95
N ARG A 55 -10.35 6.21 0.34
CA ARG A 55 -10.21 6.27 -1.13
C ARG A 55 -10.60 4.96 -1.82
N VAL A 56 -10.20 3.83 -1.25
CA VAL A 56 -10.54 2.50 -1.78
C VAL A 56 -12.05 2.27 -1.69
N GLU A 57 -12.68 2.66 -0.58
CA GLU A 57 -14.13 2.54 -0.38
C GLU A 57 -14.92 3.49 -1.30
N GLU A 58 -14.43 4.71 -1.52
CA GLU A 58 -14.98 5.63 -2.52
C GLU A 58 -14.89 5.04 -3.92
N ALA A 59 -13.76 4.46 -4.28
CA ALA A 59 -13.58 3.79 -5.57
C ALA A 59 -14.52 2.60 -5.72
N ARG A 60 -14.73 1.82 -4.65
CA ARG A 60 -15.68 0.71 -4.59
C ARG A 60 -17.11 1.19 -4.86
N LYS A 61 -17.55 2.23 -4.15
CA LYS A 61 -18.88 2.86 -4.34
C LYS A 61 -19.05 3.43 -5.75
N ALA A 62 -18.03 4.09 -6.29
CA ALA A 62 -18.07 4.65 -7.64
C ALA A 62 -18.23 3.55 -8.71
N VAL A 63 -17.68 2.35 -8.48
CA VAL A 63 -17.93 1.18 -9.33
C VAL A 63 -19.36 0.65 -9.16
N ALA A 64 -19.83 0.50 -7.91
CA ALA A 64 -21.20 0.06 -7.63
C ALA A 64 -22.27 0.98 -8.23
N ASN A 65 -22.01 2.29 -8.25
CA ASN A 65 -22.88 3.29 -8.86
C ASN A 65 -22.77 3.36 -10.40
N GLY A 66 -21.81 2.63 -11.01
CA GLY A 66 -21.57 2.68 -12.44
C GLY A 66 -20.93 3.98 -12.93
N GLU A 67 -20.22 4.71 -12.06
CA GLU A 67 -19.49 5.94 -12.40
C GLU A 67 -18.07 5.63 -12.90
N LYS A 68 -17.46 4.57 -12.36
CA LYS A 68 -16.09 4.12 -12.67
C LYS A 68 -16.07 2.64 -13.03
N SER A 69 -15.10 2.25 -13.85
CA SER A 69 -14.85 0.84 -14.17
C SER A 69 -14.14 0.12 -13.00
N PRO A 70 -14.19 -1.22 -12.93
CA PRO A 70 -13.39 -2.01 -11.99
C PRO A 70 -11.89 -1.69 -11.97
N VAL A 71 -11.30 -1.30 -13.11
CA VAL A 71 -9.87 -0.90 -13.19
C VAL A 71 -9.54 0.24 -12.22
N TYR A 72 -10.49 1.14 -11.96
CA TYR A 72 -10.29 2.25 -11.03
C TYR A 72 -10.16 1.76 -9.59
N TYR A 73 -11.05 0.86 -9.16
CA TYR A 73 -11.00 0.28 -7.83
C TYR A 73 -9.70 -0.50 -7.61
N PHE A 74 -9.32 -1.40 -8.54
CA PHE A 74 -8.10 -2.19 -8.37
C PHE A 74 -6.84 -1.34 -8.46
N MET A 75 -6.86 -0.22 -9.17
CA MET A 75 -5.77 0.76 -9.15
C MET A 75 -5.61 1.39 -7.76
N GLU A 76 -6.70 1.85 -7.15
CA GLU A 76 -6.69 2.42 -5.78
C GLU A 76 -6.33 1.37 -4.72
N LEU A 77 -6.89 0.16 -4.82
CA LEU A 77 -6.62 -0.97 -3.91
C LEU A 77 -5.14 -1.35 -3.90
N ASN A 78 -4.50 -1.35 -5.07
CA ASN A 78 -3.08 -1.65 -5.22
C ASN A 78 -2.18 -0.42 -5.01
N LEU A 79 -2.72 0.72 -4.59
CA LEU A 79 -1.99 1.97 -4.38
C LEU A 79 -1.21 2.42 -5.61
N MET A 80 -1.72 2.13 -6.81
CA MET A 80 -1.08 2.47 -8.07
C MET A 80 -1.58 3.84 -8.57
N ASP A 81 -0.67 4.67 -9.06
CA ASP A 81 -1.04 5.81 -9.89
C ASP A 81 -1.08 5.43 -11.38
N LEU A 82 -1.49 6.38 -12.23
CA LEU A 82 -1.57 6.16 -13.67
C LEU A 82 -0.22 5.85 -14.33
N ALA A 83 0.89 6.39 -13.80
CA ALA A 83 2.22 6.17 -14.35
C ALA A 83 2.74 4.78 -13.98
N VAL A 84 2.53 4.35 -12.74
CA VAL A 84 2.81 3.00 -12.26
C VAL A 84 2.01 1.99 -13.09
N LEU A 85 0.69 2.18 -13.20
CA LEU A 85 -0.16 1.27 -13.98
C LEU A 85 0.21 1.24 -15.47
N SER A 86 0.64 2.37 -16.03
CA SER A 86 1.21 2.45 -17.38
C SER A 86 2.48 1.62 -17.52
N GLY A 87 3.35 1.62 -16.51
CA GLY A 87 4.57 0.80 -16.48
C GLY A 87 4.27 -0.70 -16.48
N TYR A 88 3.31 -1.15 -15.66
CA TYR A 88 2.93 -2.56 -15.58
C TYR A 88 2.19 -3.08 -16.82
N THR A 89 1.28 -2.28 -17.37
CA THR A 89 0.41 -2.71 -18.48
C THR A 89 0.99 -2.42 -19.87
N GLY A 90 1.92 -1.47 -19.96
CA GLY A 90 2.43 -0.93 -21.22
C GLY A 90 1.42 -0.08 -22.00
N PHE A 91 0.29 0.30 -21.38
CA PHE A 91 -0.68 1.21 -21.99
C PHE A 91 -0.29 2.66 -21.72
N PHE A 92 -0.38 3.53 -22.72
CA PHE A 92 -0.24 4.97 -22.47
C PHE A 92 -1.31 5.45 -21.48
N VAL A 93 -0.91 6.36 -20.60
CA VAL A 93 -1.76 6.98 -19.57
C VAL A 93 -3.10 7.48 -20.13
N PHE A 94 -3.11 8.03 -21.36
CA PHE A 94 -4.34 8.48 -22.01
C PHE A 94 -5.36 7.35 -22.22
N PHE A 95 -4.91 6.16 -22.62
CA PHE A 95 -5.78 4.99 -22.76
C PHE A 95 -6.26 4.49 -21.41
N ILE A 96 -5.39 4.46 -20.40
CA ILE A 96 -5.77 4.06 -19.04
C ILE A 96 -6.88 4.98 -18.52
N LYS A 97 -6.72 6.31 -18.59
CA LYS A 97 -7.76 7.28 -18.22
C LYS A 97 -9.10 7.01 -18.93
N ARG A 98 -9.05 6.57 -20.19
CA ARG A 98 -10.24 6.21 -20.95
C ARG A 98 -10.83 4.88 -20.48
N HIS A 99 -10.01 3.89 -20.16
CA HIS A 99 -10.42 2.57 -19.65
C HIS A 99 -11.04 2.65 -18.25
N LEU A 100 -10.76 3.70 -17.47
CA LEU A 100 -11.42 3.95 -16.18
C LEU A 100 -12.93 4.22 -16.30
N LYS A 101 -13.46 4.45 -17.51
CA LYS A 101 -14.88 4.68 -17.76
C LYS A 101 -15.60 3.34 -17.97
N PRO A 102 -16.75 3.09 -17.31
CA PRO A 102 -17.48 1.82 -17.42
C PRO A 102 -17.83 1.43 -18.87
N SER A 103 -18.31 2.40 -19.66
CA SER A 103 -18.70 2.17 -21.06
C SER A 103 -17.55 1.78 -21.98
N VAL A 104 -16.33 2.20 -21.65
CA VAL A 104 -15.14 1.81 -22.41
C VAL A 104 -14.62 0.46 -21.90
N PHE A 105 -14.60 0.27 -20.58
CA PHE A 105 -14.19 -0.99 -19.96
C PHE A 105 -14.98 -2.18 -20.49
N SER A 106 -16.31 -2.06 -20.62
CA SER A 106 -17.16 -3.12 -21.15
C SER A 106 -16.85 -3.51 -22.60
N SER A 107 -16.20 -2.62 -23.36
CA SER A 107 -15.78 -2.86 -24.75
C SER A 107 -14.34 -3.38 -24.89
N LEU A 108 -13.61 -3.56 -23.78
CA LEU A 108 -12.24 -4.04 -23.82
C LEU A 108 -12.16 -5.52 -24.21
N SER A 109 -11.18 -5.84 -25.05
CA SER A 109 -10.88 -7.23 -25.40
C SER A 109 -10.23 -7.96 -24.23
N ASP A 110 -10.38 -9.28 -24.20
CA ASP A 110 -9.80 -10.14 -23.17
C ASP A 110 -8.29 -9.95 -23.05
N LYS A 111 -7.57 -9.83 -24.18
CA LYS A 111 -6.12 -9.53 -24.17
C LYS A 111 -5.74 -8.25 -23.42
N LYS A 112 -6.60 -7.22 -23.42
CA LYS A 112 -6.36 -6.00 -22.66
C LYS A 112 -6.68 -6.19 -21.19
N LEU A 113 -7.74 -6.92 -20.89
CA LEU A 113 -8.15 -7.24 -19.52
C LEU A 113 -7.12 -8.14 -18.82
N GLU A 114 -6.52 -9.09 -19.53
CA GLU A 114 -5.42 -9.93 -19.04
C GLU A 114 -4.23 -9.11 -18.55
N LYS A 115 -3.88 -8.03 -19.27
CA LYS A 115 -2.79 -7.13 -18.85
C LYS A 115 -3.10 -6.40 -17.55
N TYR A 116 -4.34 -5.96 -17.36
CA TYR A 116 -4.79 -5.35 -16.10
C TYR A 116 -4.84 -6.37 -14.97
N ALA A 117 -5.46 -7.54 -15.23
CA ALA A 117 -5.57 -8.62 -14.26
C ALA A 117 -4.19 -9.05 -13.74
N LYS A 118 -3.21 -9.21 -14.66
CA LYS A 118 -1.81 -9.48 -14.29
C LYS A 118 -1.16 -8.34 -13.49
N ALA A 119 -1.45 -7.08 -13.81
CA ALA A 119 -0.90 -5.94 -13.06
C ALA A 119 -1.45 -5.85 -11.64
N PHE A 120 -2.68 -6.31 -11.42
CA PHE A 120 -3.36 -6.30 -10.12
C PHE A 120 -3.26 -7.63 -9.35
N ASP A 121 -2.57 -8.63 -9.92
CA ASP A 121 -2.45 -9.99 -9.38
C ASP A 121 -3.82 -10.67 -9.11
N ILE A 122 -4.74 -10.53 -10.06
CA ILE A 122 -6.08 -11.15 -10.03
C ILE A 122 -6.38 -11.87 -11.36
N THR A 123 -7.49 -12.58 -11.41
CA THR A 123 -8.03 -13.17 -12.63
C THR A 123 -8.84 -12.15 -13.45
N VAL A 124 -8.98 -12.42 -14.75
CA VAL A 124 -9.85 -11.61 -15.62
C VAL A 124 -11.31 -11.70 -15.18
N ASP A 125 -11.73 -12.83 -14.62
CA ASP A 125 -13.09 -13.04 -14.14
C ASP A 125 -13.39 -12.14 -12.93
N GLU A 126 -12.49 -12.09 -11.94
CA GLU A 126 -12.59 -11.18 -10.80
C GLU A 126 -12.65 -9.72 -11.26
N LEU A 127 -11.82 -9.33 -12.23
CA LEU A 127 -11.83 -7.98 -12.78
C LEU A 127 -13.16 -7.63 -13.49
N LYS A 128 -13.75 -8.57 -14.23
CA LYS A 128 -15.00 -8.37 -14.98
C LYS A 128 -16.24 -8.39 -14.09
N ASN A 129 -16.25 -9.27 -13.09
CA ASN A 129 -17.41 -9.52 -12.24
C ASN A 129 -17.41 -8.68 -10.97
N PHE A 130 -16.39 -7.86 -10.75
CA PHE A 130 -16.37 -6.88 -9.67
C PHE A 130 -17.47 -5.82 -9.86
N LYS A 131 -18.38 -5.75 -8.90
CA LYS A 131 -19.56 -4.86 -8.91
C LYS A 131 -19.51 -3.75 -7.87
N GLY A 132 -18.36 -3.56 -7.21
CA GLY A 132 -18.24 -2.72 -6.02
C GLY A 132 -18.74 -3.45 -4.78
#